data_AF-A0A8H6TIB2-F1
#
_entry.id   AF-A0A8H6TIB2-F1
#
_cell.length_a   1.000
_cell.length_b   1.000
_cell.length_c   1.000
_cell.angle_alpha   90.00
_cell.angle_beta   90.00
_cell.angle_gamma   90.00
#
_symmetry.space_group_name_H-M   'P 1'
#
loop_
_entity.id
_entity.type
_entity.pdbx_description
1 polymer ?
#
loop_
_entity_poly.entity_id
_entity_poly.type
_entity_poly.pdbx_seq_one_letter_code
_entity_poly.pdbx_strand_id
1 'polypeptide(L)'
;MSAPYTSSMRLGMGFNAFTQESCSRNVVQVAPTSPKTATPLVRPTPIQDQQVHSSAKFVSRFSELVDAVGVTPAAFIRKDSPRGAPYASFLNIDHFNSHHIHYFIHVLATRDVPFSPDPDRAEFETIPTTPEPAKYGDSFVSGFVEGGELVALISVKLREPTQENIAAAKGRLEAQLDLGFRVASAPVPALREVDGETTTIVQWKCGHRFDAPNQWTPQNLREEVMSFPEYAFAHPVRLSPILSKYTTVKGFCANKLKVPEYEKSGAYIRAASLLDDYVDYKGILGGIKLAALDVDAGRCSLTAQPQTIELAQLSYEAKLDSEALLADYEDVPNQGAEAASPDAVKFIPYAPTVIGLMNARRDCEREVVKIIQEVDNLAANPETNATVAPAHLNPAVFRLLLPRIVDLSKQQRQLERAEELENARLASAAIKQRFNELEMVKKVLVRDLEVSKRQLEPYHGWTPVPLGCPIRIVNVATTRTMDYDFTNSYGPSFDLHTWDWQQGNSNQQFEVISGDAKGYYIRHVLSGRYLTPARSGEFGVYMEASDIPFGFTFSRLDTDNLTMIHLGKSPEYTLSLERWKDDNGIKVVGCKQAEGVCDQWLLQMWEDEEL
;
A
#
# COMPACT_ATOMS: atom_id res chain seq x y z
N MET A 1 -30.59 5.59 -27.80
CA MET A 1 -29.41 4.98 -28.45
C MET A 1 -28.79 6.02 -29.37
N SER A 2 -27.49 6.28 -29.19
CA SER A 2 -26.73 7.23 -30.01
C SER A 2 -25.78 6.45 -30.91
N ALA A 3 -25.56 6.91 -32.13
CA ALA A 3 -24.55 6.37 -33.03
C ALA A 3 -23.59 7.49 -33.44
N PRO A 4 -22.30 7.22 -33.69
CA PRO A 4 -21.38 8.27 -34.13
C PRO A 4 -21.77 8.77 -35.52
N TYR A 5 -21.81 10.10 -35.70
CA TYR A 5 -22.07 10.68 -37.01
C TYR A 5 -20.96 10.31 -38.00
N THR A 6 -21.37 9.97 -39.23
CA THR A 6 -20.50 9.79 -40.38
C THR A 6 -21.00 10.63 -41.54
N SER A 7 -20.11 11.10 -42.41
CA SER A 7 -20.45 11.99 -43.54
C SER A 7 -21.39 11.34 -44.57
N SER A 8 -21.54 10.01 -44.55
CA SER A 8 -22.50 9.27 -45.37
C SER A 8 -23.95 9.40 -44.89
N MET A 9 -24.19 9.82 -43.65
CA MET A 9 -25.53 9.90 -43.08
C MET A 9 -26.33 11.07 -43.65
N ARG A 10 -27.60 10.81 -43.99
CA ARG A 10 -28.55 11.80 -44.53
C ARG A 10 -29.92 11.65 -43.88
N LEU A 11 -30.67 12.74 -43.84
CA LEU A 11 -32.07 12.73 -43.40
C LEU A 11 -32.89 11.75 -44.26
N GLY A 12 -33.79 11.01 -43.63
CA GLY A 12 -34.67 10.05 -44.30
C GLY A 12 -34.01 8.75 -44.73
N MET A 13 -32.71 8.57 -44.46
CA MET A 13 -31.98 7.34 -44.74
C MET A 13 -32.30 6.27 -43.69
N GLY A 14 -32.46 5.02 -44.13
CA GLY A 14 -32.57 3.88 -43.24
C GLY A 14 -31.26 3.60 -42.52
N PHE A 15 -31.35 3.12 -41.30
CA PHE A 15 -30.22 2.91 -40.41
C PHE A 15 -30.43 1.66 -39.56
N ASN A 16 -29.41 0.81 -39.50
CA ASN A 16 -29.37 -0.30 -38.56
C ASN A 16 -28.67 0.18 -37.28
N ALA A 17 -29.44 0.39 -36.21
CA ALA A 17 -28.93 0.85 -34.92
C ALA A 17 -28.04 -0.19 -34.23
N PHE A 18 -28.23 -1.49 -34.50
CA PHE A 18 -27.47 -2.58 -33.90
C PHE A 18 -26.08 -2.75 -34.54
N THR A 19 -25.98 -2.67 -35.87
CA THR A 19 -24.68 -2.76 -36.58
C THR A 19 -24.06 -1.38 -36.89
N GLN A 20 -24.80 -0.31 -36.59
CA GLN A 20 -24.46 1.08 -36.90
C GLN A 20 -24.07 1.27 -38.37
N GLU A 21 -24.90 0.74 -39.27
CA GLU A 21 -24.69 0.80 -40.71
C GLU A 21 -25.76 1.65 -41.38
N SER A 22 -25.30 2.49 -42.31
CA SER A 22 -26.19 3.22 -43.21
C SER A 22 -26.81 2.23 -44.19
N CYS A 23 -28.13 2.17 -44.26
CA CYS A 23 -28.87 1.27 -45.12
C CYS A 23 -29.38 2.04 -46.36
N SER A 24 -30.61 1.75 -46.81
CA SER A 24 -31.21 2.37 -47.99
C SER A 24 -31.37 3.89 -47.85
N ARG A 25 -31.19 4.63 -48.96
CA ARG A 25 -31.37 6.09 -49.01
C ARG A 25 -32.83 6.46 -49.27
N ASN A 26 -33.25 7.61 -48.76
CA ASN A 26 -34.57 8.22 -49.00
C ASN A 26 -35.75 7.28 -48.69
N VAL A 27 -35.64 6.50 -47.62
CA VAL A 27 -36.72 5.60 -47.16
C VAL A 27 -37.90 6.41 -46.63
N VAL A 28 -37.61 7.56 -46.01
CA VAL A 28 -38.61 8.50 -45.51
C VAL A 28 -38.36 9.84 -46.18
N GLN A 29 -39.34 10.34 -46.92
CA GLN A 29 -39.31 11.69 -47.46
C GLN A 29 -39.98 12.64 -46.47
N VAL A 30 -39.32 13.77 -46.19
CA VAL A 30 -39.92 14.88 -45.46
C VAL A 30 -40.31 15.92 -46.49
N ALA A 31 -41.61 16.20 -46.62
CA ALA A 31 -42.09 17.15 -47.62
C ALA A 31 -41.42 18.53 -47.43
N PRO A 32 -40.85 19.15 -48.48
CA PRO A 32 -40.24 20.47 -48.35
C PRO A 32 -41.28 21.48 -47.89
N THR A 33 -40.89 22.37 -46.98
CA THR A 33 -41.70 23.52 -46.58
C THR A 33 -42.04 24.36 -47.80
N SER A 34 -43.31 24.37 -48.21
CA SER A 34 -43.81 25.42 -49.11
C SER A 34 -43.54 26.77 -48.43
N PRO A 35 -42.93 27.76 -49.11
CA PRO A 35 -42.65 29.06 -48.54
C PRO A 35 -43.96 29.84 -48.41
N LYS A 36 -44.69 29.65 -47.32
CA LYS A 36 -45.80 30.52 -46.94
C LYS A 36 -45.33 31.43 -45.79
N THR A 37 -45.02 32.65 -46.21
CA THR A 37 -44.90 33.87 -45.39
C THR A 37 -43.73 33.88 -44.42
N ALA A 38 -42.55 34.27 -44.93
CA ALA A 38 -41.49 34.82 -44.10
C ALA A 38 -41.93 36.19 -43.55
N THR A 39 -42.39 36.23 -42.31
CA THR A 39 -42.42 37.45 -41.50
C THR A 39 -40.98 37.79 -41.09
N PRO A 40 -40.51 39.03 -41.25
CA PRO A 40 -39.11 39.37 -41.02
C PRO A 40 -38.74 39.35 -39.53
N LEU A 41 -37.64 38.65 -39.24
CA LEU A 41 -36.67 38.88 -38.16
C LEU A 41 -37.22 39.52 -36.87
N VAL A 42 -37.80 38.67 -36.01
CA VAL A 42 -37.65 38.87 -34.56
C VAL A 42 -36.20 38.55 -34.23
N ARG A 43 -35.53 39.46 -33.50
CA ARG A 43 -34.15 39.30 -33.00
C ARG A 43 -33.97 37.91 -32.36
N PRO A 44 -32.81 37.25 -32.51
CA PRO A 44 -32.57 36.01 -31.79
C PRO A 44 -32.65 36.32 -30.29
N THR A 45 -33.71 35.84 -29.65
CA THR A 45 -33.71 35.57 -28.22
C THR A 45 -32.50 34.69 -27.89
N PRO A 46 -31.87 34.86 -26.71
CA PRO A 46 -30.70 34.08 -26.34
C PRO A 46 -31.03 32.59 -26.44
N ILE A 47 -30.14 31.84 -27.11
CA ILE A 47 -30.21 30.39 -27.31
C ILE A 47 -30.40 29.73 -25.93
N GLN A 48 -31.62 29.29 -25.61
CA GLN A 48 -31.98 28.82 -24.27
C GLN A 48 -31.70 27.32 -24.04
N ASP A 49 -31.28 26.56 -25.05
CA ASP A 49 -31.11 25.11 -24.91
C ASP A 49 -29.68 24.65 -25.24
N GLN A 50 -28.71 25.06 -24.40
CA GLN A 50 -27.34 24.54 -24.41
C GLN A 50 -27.15 23.61 -23.21
N GLN A 51 -26.73 22.38 -23.47
CA GLN A 51 -26.45 21.39 -22.43
C GLN A 51 -25.00 20.92 -22.52
N VAL A 52 -24.35 20.79 -21.35
CA VAL A 52 -23.02 20.21 -21.24
C VAL A 52 -23.12 18.97 -20.37
N HIS A 53 -22.79 17.83 -20.95
CA HIS A 53 -22.62 16.57 -20.23
C HIS A 53 -21.14 16.23 -20.15
N SER A 54 -20.57 16.34 -18.96
CA SER A 54 -19.18 15.97 -18.70
C SER A 54 -19.14 14.73 -17.80
N SER A 55 -18.38 13.72 -18.20
CA SER A 55 -18.15 12.51 -17.42
C SER A 55 -16.67 12.16 -17.41
N ALA A 56 -16.18 11.69 -16.26
CA ALA A 56 -14.85 11.14 -16.13
C ALA A 56 -14.93 9.89 -15.25
N LYS A 57 -14.39 8.77 -15.74
CA LYS A 57 -14.46 7.47 -15.06
C LYS A 57 -13.29 6.57 -15.40
N PHE A 58 -12.94 5.69 -14.46
CA PHE A 58 -12.10 4.54 -14.78
C PHE A 58 -12.90 3.51 -15.57
N VAL A 59 -12.29 3.00 -16.62
CA VAL A 59 -12.87 1.95 -17.46
C VAL A 59 -12.15 0.64 -17.17
N SER A 60 -12.92 -0.40 -16.87
CA SER A 60 -12.38 -1.71 -16.48
C SER A 60 -12.47 -2.73 -17.60
N ARG A 61 -13.51 -2.63 -18.43
CA ARG A 61 -13.75 -3.53 -19.55
C ARG A 61 -13.71 -2.78 -20.86
N PHE A 62 -13.25 -3.44 -21.91
CA PHE A 62 -13.22 -2.84 -23.24
C PHE A 62 -14.64 -2.54 -23.77
N SER A 63 -15.62 -3.39 -23.42
CA SER A 63 -17.04 -3.15 -23.74
C SER A 63 -17.58 -1.84 -23.15
N GLU A 64 -17.18 -1.47 -21.93
CA GLU A 64 -17.53 -0.18 -21.32
C GLU A 64 -16.92 1.00 -22.08
N LEU A 65 -15.71 0.85 -22.65
CA LEU A 65 -15.08 1.88 -23.48
C LEU A 65 -15.82 2.06 -24.80
N VAL A 66 -16.17 0.94 -25.46
CA VAL A 66 -16.93 0.91 -26.72
C VAL A 66 -18.30 1.56 -26.54
N ASP A 67 -19.01 1.24 -25.46
CA ASP A 67 -20.29 1.86 -25.11
C ASP A 67 -20.15 3.34 -24.77
N ALA A 68 -19.10 3.74 -24.06
CA ALA A 68 -18.88 5.14 -23.68
C ALA A 68 -18.65 6.09 -24.88
N VAL A 69 -18.10 5.59 -25.99
CA VAL A 69 -17.97 6.36 -27.25
C VAL A 69 -19.20 6.22 -28.17
N GLY A 70 -20.24 5.52 -27.72
CA GLY A 70 -21.48 5.31 -28.47
C GLY A 70 -21.36 4.34 -29.64
N VAL A 71 -20.34 3.47 -29.68
CA VAL A 71 -20.22 2.41 -30.68
C VAL A 71 -20.89 1.15 -30.14
N THR A 72 -21.72 0.49 -30.95
CA THR A 72 -22.33 -0.78 -30.51
C THR A 72 -21.34 -1.93 -30.58
N PRO A 73 -21.42 -2.92 -29.66
CA PRO A 73 -20.58 -4.11 -29.68
C PRO A 73 -20.58 -4.85 -31.03
N ALA A 74 -21.75 -5.02 -31.64
CA ALA A 74 -21.88 -5.69 -32.94
C ALA A 74 -21.20 -4.93 -34.08
N ALA A 75 -21.32 -3.59 -34.11
CA ALA A 75 -20.59 -2.76 -35.08
C ALA A 75 -19.07 -2.90 -34.95
N PHE A 76 -18.55 -2.98 -33.71
CA PHE A 76 -17.13 -3.13 -33.46
C PHE A 76 -16.60 -4.50 -33.94
N ILE A 77 -17.29 -5.59 -33.58
CA ILE A 77 -16.90 -6.96 -33.94
C ILE A 77 -16.87 -7.14 -35.47
N ARG A 78 -17.91 -6.68 -36.18
CA ARG A 78 -18.01 -6.86 -37.65
C ARG A 78 -16.97 -6.07 -38.44
N LYS A 79 -16.63 -4.88 -37.97
CA LYS A 79 -15.78 -3.94 -38.72
C LYS A 79 -14.30 -4.02 -38.35
N ASP A 80 -13.95 -4.76 -37.29
CA ASP A 80 -12.59 -4.90 -36.72
C ASP A 80 -11.82 -3.57 -36.77
N SER A 81 -12.39 -2.54 -36.14
CA SER A 81 -11.90 -1.15 -36.09
C SER A 81 -11.24 -0.65 -37.39
N PRO A 82 -12.03 -0.24 -38.41
CA PRO A 82 -11.49 0.20 -39.68
C PRO A 82 -10.57 1.40 -39.50
N ARG A 83 -9.41 1.36 -40.16
CA ARG A 83 -8.56 2.53 -40.38
C ARG A 83 -9.42 3.62 -41.06
N GLY A 84 -9.84 4.65 -40.31
CA GLY A 84 -10.76 5.71 -40.76
C GLY A 84 -12.17 5.69 -40.13
N ALA A 85 -12.50 4.73 -39.26
CA ALA A 85 -13.70 4.76 -38.45
C ALA A 85 -13.62 5.80 -37.31
N PRO A 86 -14.74 6.39 -36.89
CA PRO A 86 -14.77 7.28 -35.72
C PRO A 86 -14.19 6.55 -34.50
N TYR A 87 -13.30 7.22 -33.76
CA TYR A 87 -12.60 6.71 -32.57
C TYR A 87 -11.63 5.54 -32.78
N ALA A 88 -11.18 5.25 -34.01
CA ALA A 88 -10.26 4.15 -34.29
C ALA A 88 -8.96 4.17 -33.46
N SER A 89 -8.45 5.36 -33.08
CA SER A 89 -7.26 5.46 -32.22
C SER A 89 -7.52 5.09 -30.75
N PHE A 90 -8.77 5.16 -30.28
CA PHE A 90 -9.16 4.77 -28.92
C PHE A 90 -9.51 3.29 -28.84
N LEU A 91 -10.21 2.79 -29.86
CA LEU A 91 -10.70 1.42 -29.90
C LEU A 91 -9.62 0.49 -30.45
N ASN A 92 -8.52 0.39 -29.71
CA ASN A 92 -7.41 -0.52 -29.99
C ASN A 92 -7.29 -1.54 -28.85
N ILE A 93 -7.60 -2.81 -29.17
CA ILE A 93 -7.59 -3.93 -28.22
C ILE A 93 -6.19 -4.18 -27.68
N ASP A 94 -5.17 -4.13 -28.53
CA ASP A 94 -3.78 -4.40 -28.14
C ASP A 94 -3.28 -3.34 -27.16
N HIS A 95 -3.58 -2.07 -27.44
CA HIS A 95 -3.25 -0.96 -26.54
C HIS A 95 -4.03 -1.04 -25.23
N PHE A 96 -5.30 -1.43 -25.25
CA PHE A 96 -6.09 -1.59 -24.04
C PHE A 96 -5.49 -2.70 -23.16
N ASN A 97 -5.27 -3.89 -23.71
CA ASN A 97 -4.76 -5.04 -22.98
C ASN A 97 -3.30 -4.87 -22.49
N SER A 98 -2.51 -3.99 -23.10
CA SER A 98 -1.12 -3.74 -22.69
C SER A 98 -0.99 -2.81 -21.48
N HIS A 99 -2.05 -2.08 -21.10
CA HIS A 99 -2.04 -1.13 -19.98
C HIS A 99 -2.90 -1.66 -18.83
N HIS A 100 -2.65 -1.15 -17.62
CA HIS A 100 -3.29 -1.64 -16.39
C HIS A 100 -4.44 -0.73 -15.91
N ILE A 101 -4.40 0.55 -16.31
CA ILE A 101 -5.37 1.56 -15.88
C ILE A 101 -5.80 2.35 -17.11
N HIS A 102 -7.11 2.55 -17.25
CA HIS A 102 -7.71 3.41 -18.26
C HIS A 102 -8.62 4.43 -17.60
N TYR A 103 -8.34 5.71 -17.78
CA TYR A 103 -9.18 6.82 -17.33
C TYR A 103 -9.77 7.53 -18.55
N PHE A 104 -11.09 7.49 -18.65
CA PHE A 104 -11.84 8.01 -19.78
C PHE A 104 -12.55 9.30 -19.37
N ILE A 105 -12.35 10.35 -20.16
CA ILE A 105 -12.99 11.66 -20.01
C ILE A 105 -13.81 11.92 -21.27
N HIS A 106 -15.06 12.32 -21.08
CA HIS A 106 -15.98 12.65 -22.15
C HIS A 106 -16.72 13.94 -21.82
N VAL A 107 -16.57 14.93 -22.70
CA VAL A 107 -17.31 16.20 -22.63
C VAL A 107 -18.14 16.30 -23.89
N LEU A 108 -19.46 16.35 -23.70
CA LEU A 108 -20.44 16.47 -24.76
C LEU A 108 -21.20 17.78 -24.55
N ALA A 109 -20.97 18.76 -25.43
CA ALA A 109 -21.65 20.04 -25.41
C ALA A 109 -22.67 20.08 -26.56
N THR A 110 -23.94 19.87 -26.26
CA THR A 110 -25.03 19.79 -27.24
C THR A 110 -25.87 21.05 -27.25
N ARG A 111 -26.39 21.39 -28.43
CA ARG A 111 -27.51 22.30 -28.58
C ARG A 111 -28.76 21.48 -28.82
N ASP A 112 -29.80 21.66 -28.01
CA ASP A 112 -31.08 21.05 -28.36
C ASP A 112 -31.61 21.81 -29.57
N VAL A 113 -31.67 21.11 -30.70
CA VAL A 113 -32.39 21.60 -31.87
C VAL A 113 -33.76 20.94 -31.80
N PRO A 114 -34.87 21.68 -31.65
CA PRO A 114 -36.19 21.10 -31.82
C PRO A 114 -36.37 20.80 -33.30
N PHE A 115 -35.91 19.65 -33.74
CA PHE A 115 -36.22 19.11 -35.06
C PHE A 115 -36.80 17.71 -34.90
N SER A 116 -38.09 17.67 -34.59
CA SER A 116 -38.94 16.59 -35.05
C SER A 116 -39.35 16.95 -36.47
N PRO A 117 -39.09 16.12 -37.51
CA PRO A 117 -39.98 16.18 -38.66
C PRO A 117 -41.39 16.00 -38.10
N ASP A 118 -42.28 16.95 -38.41
CA ASP A 118 -43.67 16.86 -38.01
C ASP A 118 -44.19 15.48 -38.48
N PRO A 119 -44.65 14.59 -37.58
CA PRO A 119 -45.02 13.21 -37.95
C PRO A 119 -46.14 13.17 -39.00
N ASP A 120 -46.86 14.28 -39.18
CA ASP A 120 -47.86 14.50 -40.22
C ASP A 120 -47.27 14.79 -41.61
N ARG A 121 -45.95 15.00 -41.73
CA ARG A 121 -45.25 15.45 -42.95
C ARG A 121 -44.16 14.49 -43.43
N ALA A 122 -43.94 13.40 -42.71
CA ALA A 122 -43.05 12.32 -43.09
C ALA A 122 -43.88 11.22 -43.78
N GLU A 123 -43.55 10.94 -45.05
CA GLU A 123 -44.17 9.85 -45.81
C GLU A 123 -43.14 8.74 -46.03
N PHE A 124 -43.56 7.50 -45.76
CA PHE A 124 -42.74 6.32 -46.02
C PHE A 124 -42.86 5.91 -47.49
N GLU A 125 -41.74 5.91 -48.22
CA GLU A 125 -41.70 5.48 -49.61
C GLU A 125 -41.13 4.06 -49.69
N THR A 126 -41.96 3.12 -50.16
CA THR A 126 -41.50 1.76 -50.45
C THR A 126 -40.62 1.79 -51.70
N ILE A 127 -39.40 1.30 -51.58
CA ILE A 127 -38.52 1.13 -52.74
C ILE A 127 -39.12 -0.02 -53.58
N PRO A 128 -39.51 0.21 -54.86
CA PRO A 128 -40.25 -0.76 -55.66
C PRO A 128 -39.51 -2.10 -55.89
N THR A 129 -38.20 -2.12 -55.69
CA THR A 129 -37.30 -3.19 -56.12
C THR A 129 -36.82 -4.14 -55.01
N THR A 130 -37.16 -3.91 -53.74
CA THR A 130 -36.70 -4.77 -52.63
C THR A 130 -37.75 -4.93 -51.53
N PRO A 131 -38.40 -6.11 -51.44
CA PRO A 131 -39.33 -6.44 -50.35
C PRO A 131 -38.63 -6.90 -49.07
N GLU A 132 -37.28 -6.89 -48.99
CA GLU A 132 -36.53 -7.35 -47.81
C GLU A 132 -36.45 -6.25 -46.73
N PRO A 133 -37.08 -6.43 -45.56
CA PRO A 133 -37.05 -5.45 -44.48
C PRO A 133 -35.63 -5.20 -43.93
N ALA A 134 -34.74 -6.20 -44.04
CA ALA A 134 -33.35 -6.11 -43.61
C ALA A 134 -32.55 -5.00 -44.33
N LYS A 135 -32.97 -4.59 -45.54
CA LYS A 135 -32.32 -3.51 -46.31
C LYS A 135 -32.70 -2.10 -45.86
N TYR A 136 -33.70 -1.95 -45.00
CA TYR A 136 -34.13 -0.67 -44.45
C TYR A 136 -33.51 -0.39 -43.06
N GLY A 137 -33.03 -1.43 -42.36
CA GLY A 137 -32.64 -1.34 -40.96
C GLY A 137 -33.84 -1.34 -40.01
N ASP A 138 -33.60 -1.06 -38.73
CA ASP A 138 -34.63 -0.98 -37.69
C ASP A 138 -35.15 0.46 -37.46
N SER A 139 -34.37 1.46 -37.88
CA SER A 139 -34.67 2.88 -37.69
C SER A 139 -34.32 3.71 -38.93
N PHE A 140 -34.69 5.00 -38.91
CA PHE A 140 -34.26 5.97 -39.92
C PHE A 140 -33.71 7.24 -39.25
N VAL A 141 -32.88 7.97 -39.99
CA VAL A 141 -32.30 9.24 -39.54
C VAL A 141 -33.33 10.36 -39.69
N SER A 142 -33.89 10.83 -38.59
CA SER A 142 -34.89 11.91 -38.57
C SER A 142 -34.29 13.30 -38.35
N GLY A 143 -33.08 13.36 -37.80
CA GLY A 143 -32.38 14.60 -37.46
C GLY A 143 -30.93 14.35 -37.09
N PHE A 144 -30.23 15.41 -36.66
CA PHE A 144 -28.87 15.33 -36.13
C PHE A 144 -28.76 16.17 -34.86
N VAL A 145 -28.04 15.64 -33.87
CA VAL A 145 -27.61 16.40 -32.71
C VAL A 145 -26.38 17.20 -33.11
N GLU A 146 -26.43 18.52 -32.89
CA GLU A 146 -25.34 19.44 -33.21
C GLU A 146 -24.69 19.98 -31.92
N GLY A 147 -23.37 20.16 -31.95
CA GLY A 147 -22.61 20.58 -30.79
C GLY A 147 -21.11 20.34 -30.94
N GLY A 148 -20.42 20.09 -29.84
CA GLY A 148 -19.06 19.59 -29.84
C GLY A 148 -18.89 18.41 -28.89
N GLU A 149 -17.92 17.56 -29.22
CA GLU A 149 -17.54 16.42 -28.40
C GLU A 149 -16.03 16.40 -28.19
N LEU A 150 -15.57 16.23 -26.96
CA LEU A 150 -14.18 15.97 -26.60
C LEU A 150 -14.10 14.65 -25.86
N VAL A 151 -13.23 13.76 -26.33
CA VAL A 151 -12.95 12.46 -25.71
C VAL A 151 -11.46 12.40 -25.42
N ALA A 152 -11.10 12.01 -24.21
CA ALA A 152 -9.74 11.72 -23.84
C ALA A 152 -9.63 10.37 -23.12
N LEU A 153 -8.60 9.61 -23.46
CA LEU A 153 -8.28 8.33 -22.83
C LEU A 153 -6.84 8.37 -22.35
N ILE A 154 -6.67 8.26 -21.04
CA ILE A 154 -5.37 8.16 -20.38
C ILE A 154 -5.16 6.70 -20.00
N SER A 155 -4.13 6.08 -20.57
CA SER A 155 -3.77 4.69 -20.31
C SER A 155 -2.43 4.62 -19.59
N VAL A 156 -2.35 3.89 -18.49
CA VAL A 156 -1.13 3.78 -17.68
C VAL A 156 -0.66 2.34 -17.61
N LYS A 157 0.60 2.12 -17.99
CA LYS A 157 1.31 0.85 -17.86
C LYS A 157 2.30 0.93 -16.70
N LEU A 158 1.86 0.45 -15.54
CA LEU A 158 2.68 0.32 -14.34
C LEU A 158 3.83 -0.69 -14.55
N ARG A 159 4.99 -0.41 -13.94
CA ARG A 159 6.13 -1.36 -13.88
C ARG A 159 5.80 -2.59 -13.03
N GLU A 160 5.13 -2.36 -11.90
CA GLU A 160 4.71 -3.40 -10.97
C GLU A 160 3.20 -3.28 -10.69
N PRO A 161 2.34 -4.04 -11.40
CA PRO A 161 0.89 -3.94 -11.28
C PRO A 161 0.36 -4.72 -10.07
N THR A 162 0.74 -4.31 -8.85
CA THR A 162 0.09 -4.80 -7.62
C THR A 162 -1.23 -4.06 -7.41
N GLN A 163 -2.18 -4.68 -6.70
CA GLN A 163 -3.48 -4.06 -6.43
C GLN A 163 -3.34 -2.73 -5.66
N GLU A 164 -2.36 -2.63 -4.76
CA GLU A 164 -2.02 -1.41 -4.03
C GLU A 164 -1.45 -0.33 -4.96
N ASN A 165 -0.51 -0.69 -5.84
CA ASN A 165 0.07 0.25 -6.80
C ASN A 165 -0.98 0.77 -7.79
N ILE A 166 -1.89 -0.11 -8.23
CA ILE A 166 -3.02 0.27 -9.09
C ILE A 166 -3.93 1.26 -8.37
N ALA A 167 -4.34 0.97 -7.13
CA ALA A 167 -5.20 1.87 -6.36
C ALA A 167 -4.52 3.22 -6.09
N ALA A 168 -3.24 3.22 -5.72
CA ALA A 168 -2.47 4.44 -5.51
C ALA A 168 -2.32 5.27 -6.81
N ALA A 169 -2.04 4.62 -7.94
CA ALA A 169 -1.93 5.29 -9.24
C ALA A 169 -3.27 5.88 -9.69
N LYS A 170 -4.39 5.18 -9.47
CA LYS A 170 -5.74 5.71 -9.74
C LYS A 170 -6.02 6.97 -8.93
N GLY A 171 -5.80 6.93 -7.61
CA GLY A 171 -6.02 8.09 -6.73
C GLY A 171 -5.13 9.29 -7.09
N ARG A 172 -3.87 9.04 -7.51
CA ARG A 172 -2.98 10.11 -8.00
C ARG A 172 -3.47 10.73 -9.30
N LEU A 173 -3.91 9.91 -10.25
CA LEU A 173 -4.40 10.41 -11.55
C LEU A 173 -5.66 11.25 -11.37
N GLU A 174 -6.58 10.82 -10.50
CA GLU A 174 -7.77 11.61 -10.16
C GLU A 174 -7.41 12.93 -9.49
N ALA A 175 -6.48 12.92 -8.53
CA ALA A 175 -6.03 14.14 -7.84
C ALA A 175 -5.32 15.14 -8.76
N GLN A 176 -4.57 14.65 -9.77
CA GLN A 176 -3.88 15.50 -10.74
C GLN A 176 -4.85 16.16 -11.73
N LEU A 177 -5.88 15.44 -12.16
CA LEU A 177 -6.85 15.96 -13.12
C LEU A 177 -7.88 16.85 -12.44
N ASP A 178 -8.34 16.47 -11.23
CA ASP A 178 -9.26 17.23 -10.36
C ASP A 178 -10.32 18.01 -11.16
N LEU A 179 -11.02 17.30 -12.03
CA LEU A 179 -11.98 17.90 -12.97
C LEU A 179 -13.29 18.33 -12.28
N GLY A 180 -13.38 18.23 -10.95
CA GLY A 180 -14.56 18.64 -10.17
C GLY A 180 -15.82 17.78 -10.37
N PHE A 181 -15.75 16.69 -11.14
CA PHE A 181 -16.92 15.88 -11.51
C PHE A 181 -17.41 14.89 -10.43
N ARG A 182 -16.82 14.84 -9.22
CA ARG A 182 -17.19 13.86 -8.16
C ARG A 182 -17.07 14.34 -6.71
N VAL A 183 -17.86 13.64 -5.87
CA VAL A 183 -17.91 13.64 -4.41
C VAL A 183 -16.63 13.04 -3.82
N ALA A 184 -16.05 13.75 -2.84
CA ALA A 184 -14.75 13.51 -2.23
C ALA A 184 -14.48 12.05 -1.81
N SER A 185 -13.27 11.55 -2.10
CA SER A 185 -12.70 10.41 -1.36
C SER A 185 -11.20 10.59 -1.09
N ALA A 186 -10.87 10.44 0.20
CA ALA A 186 -9.57 10.24 0.86
C ALA A 186 -8.43 11.29 0.68
N PRO A 187 -7.57 11.48 1.71
CA PRO A 187 -6.49 12.46 1.67
C PRO A 187 -5.39 12.02 0.69
N VAL A 188 -5.00 12.93 -0.20
CA VAL A 188 -3.97 12.74 -1.23
C VAL A 188 -2.57 12.78 -0.60
N PRO A 189 -1.76 11.71 -0.65
CA PRO A 189 -0.34 11.79 -0.29
C PRO A 189 0.44 12.57 -1.37
N ALA A 190 1.55 13.20 -0.95
CA ALA A 190 2.37 14.12 -1.76
C ALA A 190 2.52 13.71 -3.24
N LEU A 191 2.22 14.66 -4.14
CA LEU A 191 2.28 14.55 -5.61
C LEU A 191 3.65 14.06 -6.09
N ARG A 192 3.83 12.74 -6.20
CA ARG A 192 4.87 12.11 -7.00
C ARG A 192 4.25 11.64 -8.31
N GLU A 193 5.00 11.72 -9.40
CA GLU A 193 4.58 11.17 -10.70
C GLU A 193 4.22 9.68 -10.58
N VAL A 194 3.29 9.24 -11.43
CA VAL A 194 2.88 7.83 -11.48
C VAL A 194 4.05 7.00 -12.01
N ASP A 195 4.49 5.98 -11.28
CA ASP A 195 5.61 5.12 -11.66
C ASP A 195 5.19 4.15 -12.78
N GLY A 196 5.12 4.66 -14.01
CA GLY A 196 4.70 3.92 -15.19
C GLY A 196 4.68 4.75 -16.47
N GLU A 197 4.55 4.08 -17.60
CA GLU A 197 4.37 4.73 -18.90
C GLU A 197 2.92 5.20 -19.03
N THR A 198 2.72 6.50 -19.26
CA THR A 198 1.39 7.11 -19.44
C THR A 198 1.21 7.54 -20.89
N THR A 199 0.19 7.01 -21.54
CA THR A 199 -0.19 7.35 -22.91
C THR A 199 -1.53 8.07 -22.88
N THR A 200 -1.56 9.30 -23.39
CA THR A 200 -2.77 10.14 -23.46
C THR A 200 -3.18 10.33 -24.91
N ILE A 201 -4.40 9.90 -25.24
CA ILE A 201 -5.01 10.10 -26.55
C ILE A 201 -6.17 11.07 -26.37
N VAL A 202 -6.21 12.13 -27.16
CA VAL A 202 -7.29 13.12 -27.15
C VAL A 202 -7.84 13.25 -28.57
N GLN A 203 -9.16 13.23 -28.71
CA GLN A 203 -9.85 13.61 -29.93
C GLN A 203 -10.98 14.56 -29.60
N TRP A 204 -11.20 15.51 -30.48
CA TRP A 204 -12.33 16.42 -30.39
C TRP A 204 -13.03 16.51 -31.75
N LYS A 205 -14.31 16.86 -31.69
CA LYS A 205 -15.15 17.19 -32.84
C LYS A 205 -15.77 18.55 -32.55
N CYS A 206 -15.23 19.59 -33.18
CA CYS A 206 -15.80 20.92 -33.23
C CYS A 206 -15.34 21.60 -34.52
N GLY A 207 -16.05 22.65 -34.95
CA GLY A 207 -15.64 23.43 -36.11
C GLY A 207 -14.41 24.32 -35.85
N HIS A 208 -14.02 24.45 -34.58
CA HIS A 208 -12.80 25.13 -34.16
C HIS A 208 -11.57 24.22 -34.35
N ARG A 209 -10.44 24.80 -34.76
CA ARG A 209 -9.18 24.08 -34.91
C ARG A 209 -8.29 24.41 -33.73
N PHE A 210 -8.09 23.44 -32.83
CA PHE A 210 -7.15 23.57 -31.72
C PHE A 210 -5.72 23.38 -32.21
N ASP A 211 -4.81 24.18 -31.66
CA ASP A 211 -3.37 23.92 -31.75
C ASP A 211 -3.02 22.86 -30.72
N ALA A 212 -3.06 21.59 -31.14
CA ALA A 212 -2.75 20.48 -30.26
C ALA A 212 -1.32 20.61 -29.70
N PRO A 213 -1.13 20.52 -28.37
CA PRO A 213 0.21 20.55 -27.81
C PRO A 213 1.00 19.34 -28.30
N ASN A 214 2.33 19.49 -28.40
CA ASN A 214 3.22 18.40 -28.79
C ASN A 214 3.16 17.21 -27.81
N GLN A 215 2.76 17.45 -26.55
CA GLN A 215 2.56 16.43 -25.52
C GLN A 215 1.39 16.81 -24.61
N TRP A 216 0.51 15.84 -24.33
CA TRP A 216 -0.60 16.00 -23.41
C TRP A 216 -0.18 15.69 -21.97
N THR A 217 -0.04 16.72 -21.15
CA THR A 217 0.09 16.59 -19.68
C THR A 217 -1.29 16.64 -19.01
N PRO A 218 -1.48 16.03 -17.82
CA PRO A 218 -2.75 16.12 -17.08
C PRO A 218 -3.25 17.56 -16.85
N GLN A 219 -2.33 18.51 -16.66
CA GLN A 219 -2.67 19.93 -16.44
C GLN A 219 -3.25 20.59 -17.71
N ASN A 220 -2.52 20.56 -18.83
CA ASN A 220 -3.02 21.10 -20.09
C ASN A 220 -4.31 20.42 -20.54
N LEU A 221 -4.46 19.12 -20.29
CA LEU A 221 -5.69 18.40 -20.59
C LEU A 221 -6.87 18.93 -19.76
N ARG A 222 -6.67 19.21 -18.46
CA ARG A 222 -7.69 19.82 -17.60
C ARG A 222 -8.14 21.17 -18.14
N GLU A 223 -7.20 22.04 -18.48
CA GLU A 223 -7.51 23.38 -19.00
C GLU A 223 -8.34 23.30 -20.28
N GLU A 224 -7.94 22.42 -21.21
CA GLU A 224 -8.64 22.19 -22.47
C GLU A 224 -10.05 21.60 -22.25
N VAL A 225 -10.18 20.62 -21.36
CA VAL A 225 -11.48 20.00 -21.01
C VAL A 225 -12.46 21.04 -20.44
N MET A 226 -11.97 22.00 -19.65
CA MET A 226 -12.79 23.03 -19.01
C MET A 226 -13.21 24.15 -19.98
N SER A 227 -12.36 24.52 -20.93
CA SER A 227 -12.65 25.56 -21.93
C SER A 227 -13.42 25.02 -23.15
N PHE A 228 -13.37 23.70 -23.40
CA PHE A 228 -13.98 23.07 -24.56
C PHE A 228 -15.45 23.44 -24.84
N PRO A 229 -16.37 23.49 -23.84
CA PRO A 229 -17.77 23.82 -24.10
C PRO A 229 -17.97 25.17 -24.81
N GLU A 230 -17.17 26.19 -24.48
CA GLU A 230 -17.26 27.52 -25.09
C GLU A 230 -16.95 27.45 -26.59
N TYR A 231 -15.90 26.70 -26.96
CA TYR A 231 -15.52 26.48 -28.35
C TYR A 231 -16.55 25.64 -29.11
N ALA A 232 -17.08 24.60 -28.46
CA ALA A 232 -18.09 23.71 -29.00
C ALA A 232 -19.39 24.47 -29.31
N PHE A 233 -19.82 25.38 -28.44
CA PHE A 233 -20.95 26.25 -28.72
C PHE A 233 -20.61 27.29 -29.78
N ALA A 234 -19.43 27.89 -29.80
CA ALA A 234 -19.08 28.84 -30.86
C ALA A 234 -19.11 28.21 -32.28
N HIS A 235 -18.66 26.95 -32.41
CA HIS A 235 -18.50 26.26 -33.69
C HIS A 235 -19.07 24.83 -33.65
N PRO A 236 -20.39 24.66 -33.65
CA PRO A 236 -21.01 23.33 -33.56
C PRO A 236 -20.83 22.51 -34.85
N VAL A 237 -20.76 21.20 -34.68
CA VAL A 237 -20.72 20.18 -35.74
C VAL A 237 -21.75 19.09 -35.43
N ARG A 238 -22.11 18.29 -36.44
CA ARG A 238 -23.00 17.13 -36.24
C ARG A 238 -22.27 16.03 -35.48
N LEU A 239 -22.83 15.60 -34.36
CA LEU A 239 -22.22 14.62 -33.45
C LEU A 239 -22.81 13.23 -33.64
N SER A 240 -24.14 13.12 -33.65
CA SER A 240 -24.87 11.86 -33.78
C SER A 240 -26.18 12.05 -34.54
N PRO A 241 -26.68 11.03 -35.25
CA PRO A 241 -28.02 11.07 -35.84
C PRO A 241 -29.09 10.86 -34.76
N ILE A 242 -30.22 11.53 -34.93
CA ILE A 242 -31.44 11.22 -34.20
C ILE A 242 -32.12 10.06 -34.95
N LEU A 243 -32.27 8.93 -34.27
CA LEU A 243 -32.85 7.72 -34.84
C LEU A 243 -34.32 7.60 -34.40
N SER A 244 -35.23 7.54 -35.37
CA SER A 244 -36.66 7.35 -35.13
C SER A 244 -37.11 5.98 -35.65
N LYS A 245 -38.06 5.36 -34.94
CA LYS A 245 -38.60 4.04 -35.33
C LYS A 245 -39.56 4.21 -36.50
N TYR A 246 -39.55 3.28 -37.45
CA TYR A 246 -40.47 3.33 -38.60
C TYR A 246 -41.96 3.30 -38.21
N THR A 247 -42.29 2.75 -37.04
CA THR A 247 -43.63 2.75 -36.48
C THR A 247 -44.20 4.15 -36.21
N THR A 248 -43.37 5.19 -36.17
CA THR A 248 -43.82 6.58 -35.96
C THR A 248 -44.24 7.28 -37.26
N VAL A 249 -44.01 6.68 -38.43
CA VAL A 249 -44.27 7.29 -39.75
C VAL A 249 -45.59 6.78 -40.33
N LYS A 250 -46.42 7.68 -40.88
CA LYS A 250 -47.67 7.30 -41.57
C LYS A 250 -47.34 6.51 -42.85
N GLY A 251 -48.07 5.42 -43.09
CA GLY A 251 -47.89 4.55 -44.26
C GLY A 251 -47.01 3.32 -44.02
N PHE A 252 -46.14 3.31 -43.00
CA PHE A 252 -45.33 2.13 -42.70
C PHE A 252 -46.19 0.94 -42.23
N CYS A 253 -47.10 1.17 -41.26
CA CYS A 253 -48.00 0.13 -40.76
C CYS A 253 -48.94 -0.42 -41.85
N ALA A 254 -49.25 0.36 -42.88
CA ALA A 254 -50.09 -0.07 -44.00
C ALA A 254 -49.38 -1.10 -44.90
N ASN A 255 -48.04 -1.07 -44.96
CA ASN A 255 -47.22 -1.92 -45.82
C ASN A 255 -46.85 -3.28 -45.21
N LYS A 256 -47.27 -3.59 -43.96
CA LYS A 256 -47.01 -4.86 -43.24
C LYS A 256 -45.52 -5.30 -43.20
N LEU A 257 -44.59 -4.36 -43.29
CA LEU A 257 -43.15 -4.64 -43.20
C LEU A 257 -42.76 -4.94 -41.75
N LYS A 258 -42.09 -6.08 -41.49
CA LYS A 258 -41.53 -6.41 -40.17
C LYS A 258 -40.07 -6.00 -40.12
N VAL A 259 -39.74 -5.01 -39.30
CA VAL A 259 -38.35 -4.60 -39.05
C VAL A 259 -37.76 -5.36 -37.86
N PRO A 260 -36.44 -5.60 -37.82
CA PRO A 260 -35.80 -6.26 -36.69
C PRO A 260 -35.98 -5.48 -35.38
N GLU A 261 -36.33 -6.17 -34.28
CA GLU A 261 -36.47 -5.56 -32.95
C GLU A 261 -35.32 -6.00 -32.01
N TYR A 262 -34.18 -5.30 -32.08
CA TYR A 262 -32.98 -5.64 -31.30
C TYR A 262 -33.11 -5.39 -29.79
N GLU A 263 -33.91 -4.40 -29.39
CA GLU A 263 -34.08 -4.01 -27.99
C GLU A 263 -34.91 -5.05 -27.22
N LYS A 264 -36.03 -5.51 -27.81
CA LYS A 264 -36.91 -6.49 -27.16
C LYS A 264 -36.36 -7.92 -27.18
N SER A 265 -35.53 -8.24 -28.18
CA SER A 265 -34.92 -9.56 -28.31
C SER A 265 -33.73 -9.78 -27.38
N GLY A 266 -33.19 -8.73 -26.75
CA GLY A 266 -31.98 -8.85 -25.92
C GLY A 266 -30.68 -8.95 -26.74
N ALA A 267 -30.73 -8.68 -28.05
CA ALA A 267 -29.57 -8.78 -28.95
C ALA A 267 -28.39 -7.90 -28.51
N TYR A 268 -28.64 -6.71 -27.94
CA TYR A 268 -27.59 -5.83 -27.42
C TYR A 268 -26.83 -6.43 -26.24
N ILE A 269 -27.53 -7.05 -25.30
CA ILE A 269 -26.92 -7.71 -24.14
C ILE A 269 -26.06 -8.88 -24.60
N ARG A 270 -26.59 -9.66 -25.55
CA ARG A 270 -25.85 -10.77 -26.15
C ARG A 270 -24.59 -10.29 -26.85
N ALA A 271 -24.70 -9.26 -27.70
CA ALA A 271 -23.56 -8.68 -28.41
C ALA A 271 -22.51 -8.09 -27.47
N ALA A 272 -22.90 -7.51 -26.33
CA ALA A 272 -21.96 -7.03 -25.32
C ALA A 272 -21.15 -8.18 -24.71
N SER A 273 -21.79 -9.31 -24.38
CA SER A 273 -21.09 -10.52 -23.93
C SER A 273 -20.16 -11.09 -25.00
N LEU A 274 -20.60 -11.11 -26.26
CA LEU A 274 -19.78 -11.56 -27.39
C LEU A 274 -18.55 -10.68 -27.62
N LEU A 275 -18.65 -9.38 -27.33
CA LEU A 275 -17.51 -8.46 -27.42
C LEU A 275 -16.46 -8.73 -26.34
N ASP A 276 -16.88 -9.00 -25.11
CA ASP A 276 -15.96 -9.38 -24.04
C ASP A 276 -15.20 -10.66 -24.42
N ASP A 277 -15.92 -11.69 -24.92
CA ASP A 277 -15.30 -12.93 -25.41
C ASP A 277 -14.36 -12.68 -26.61
N TYR A 278 -14.76 -11.83 -27.56
CA TYR A 278 -13.95 -11.48 -28.73
C TYR A 278 -12.64 -10.80 -28.34
N VAL A 279 -12.68 -9.87 -27.39
CA VAL A 279 -11.52 -9.16 -26.85
C VAL A 279 -10.58 -10.14 -26.14
N ASP A 280 -11.13 -11.05 -25.35
CA ASP A 280 -10.35 -12.09 -24.66
C ASP A 280 -9.65 -13.02 -25.65
N TYR A 281 -10.34 -13.46 -26.71
CA TYR A 281 -9.75 -14.28 -27.76
C TYR A 281 -8.67 -13.57 -28.56
N LYS A 282 -8.86 -12.28 -28.90
CA LYS A 282 -7.80 -11.48 -29.53
C LYS A 282 -6.57 -11.35 -28.62
N GLY A 283 -6.78 -11.17 -27.31
CA GLY A 283 -5.71 -11.18 -26.31
C GLY A 283 -4.97 -12.53 -26.25
N ILE A 284 -5.71 -13.64 -26.25
CA ILE A 284 -5.14 -15.01 -26.30
C ILE A 284 -4.31 -15.19 -27.57
N LEU A 285 -4.83 -14.75 -28.72
CA LEU A 285 -4.13 -14.85 -30.00
C LEU A 285 -2.81 -14.06 -30.01
N GLY A 286 -2.80 -12.86 -29.43
CA GLY A 286 -1.59 -12.07 -29.21
C GLY A 286 -0.58 -12.78 -28.31
N GLY A 287 -1.07 -13.36 -27.21
CA GLY A 287 -0.27 -14.15 -26.27
C GLY A 287 0.37 -15.37 -26.91
N ILE A 288 -0.37 -16.15 -27.71
CA ILE A 288 0.14 -17.33 -28.43
C ILE A 288 1.25 -16.92 -29.42
N LYS A 289 1.05 -15.81 -30.16
CA LYS A 289 2.06 -15.30 -31.10
C LYS A 289 3.36 -14.91 -30.38
N LEU A 290 3.26 -14.16 -29.28
CA LEU A 290 4.43 -13.79 -28.47
C LEU A 290 5.12 -15.02 -27.87
N ALA A 291 4.34 -15.96 -27.33
CA ALA A 291 4.85 -17.19 -26.76
C ALA A 291 5.63 -18.04 -27.78
N ALA A 292 5.11 -18.17 -29.00
CA ALA A 292 5.80 -18.88 -30.07
C ALA A 292 7.15 -18.23 -30.39
N LEU A 293 7.18 -16.90 -30.52
CA LEU A 293 8.42 -16.14 -30.77
C LEU A 293 9.43 -16.27 -29.62
N ASP A 294 8.97 -16.25 -28.36
CA ASP A 294 9.84 -16.38 -27.19
C ASP A 294 10.41 -17.79 -27.02
N VAL A 295 9.64 -18.82 -27.38
CA VAL A 295 10.10 -20.22 -27.39
C VAL A 295 11.11 -20.44 -28.51
N ASP A 296 10.85 -19.94 -29.71
CA ASP A 296 11.79 -20.01 -30.84
C ASP A 296 13.10 -19.27 -30.52
N ALA A 297 13.02 -18.16 -29.77
CA ALA A 297 14.19 -17.41 -29.29
C ALA A 297 14.88 -18.03 -28.06
N GLY A 298 14.37 -19.15 -27.52
CA GLY A 298 14.93 -19.82 -26.33
C GLY A 298 14.76 -19.06 -25.01
N ARG A 299 13.90 -18.04 -24.96
CA ARG A 299 13.60 -17.26 -23.73
C ARG A 299 12.59 -17.97 -22.82
N CYS A 300 11.68 -18.73 -23.42
CA CYS A 300 10.59 -19.40 -22.73
C CYS A 300 10.58 -20.91 -23.00
N SER A 301 10.04 -21.66 -22.04
CA SER A 301 9.77 -23.10 -22.15
C SER A 301 8.27 -23.35 -22.04
N LEU A 302 7.77 -24.37 -22.74
CA LEU A 302 6.38 -24.82 -22.67
C LEU A 302 6.26 -26.03 -21.75
N THR A 303 5.29 -26.01 -20.84
CA THR A 303 4.97 -27.14 -19.97
C THR A 303 3.48 -27.46 -20.05
N ALA A 304 3.12 -28.74 -19.89
CA ALA A 304 1.72 -29.15 -19.84
C ALA A 304 1.03 -28.57 -18.60
N GLN A 305 -0.24 -28.18 -18.71
CA GLN A 305 -0.99 -27.71 -17.55
C GLN A 305 -1.43 -28.89 -16.67
N PRO A 306 -1.21 -28.86 -15.34
CA PRO A 306 -1.62 -29.96 -14.46
C PRO A 306 -3.14 -30.14 -14.37
N GLN A 307 -3.92 -29.08 -14.57
CA GLN A 307 -5.40 -29.07 -14.49
C GLN A 307 -6.10 -29.72 -15.72
N THR A 308 -5.33 -30.19 -16.70
CA THR A 308 -5.89 -30.72 -17.96
C THR A 308 -6.34 -32.18 -17.89
N ILE A 309 -5.95 -32.92 -16.84
CA ILE A 309 -6.31 -34.34 -16.71
C ILE A 309 -7.81 -34.50 -16.42
N GLU A 310 -8.36 -33.71 -15.49
CA GLU A 310 -9.80 -33.74 -15.15
C GLU A 310 -10.68 -33.24 -16.30
N LEU A 311 -10.25 -32.20 -17.03
CA LEU A 311 -10.99 -31.68 -18.18
C LEU A 311 -11.02 -32.66 -19.36
N ALA A 312 -9.91 -33.35 -19.62
CA ALA A 312 -9.85 -34.38 -20.65
C ALA A 312 -10.71 -35.61 -20.28
N GLN A 313 -10.79 -35.95 -18.98
CA GLN A 313 -11.66 -37.01 -18.47
C GLN A 313 -13.14 -36.64 -18.62
N LEU A 314 -13.54 -35.44 -18.18
CA LEU A 314 -14.93 -34.94 -18.34
C LEU A 314 -15.35 -34.86 -19.81
N SER A 315 -14.44 -34.46 -20.70
CA SER A 315 -14.69 -34.46 -22.15
C SER A 315 -14.86 -35.84 -22.75
N TYR A 316 -14.13 -36.83 -22.22
CA TYR A 316 -14.21 -38.22 -22.67
C TYR A 316 -15.51 -38.86 -22.20
N GLU A 317 -15.90 -38.62 -20.94
CA GLU A 317 -17.18 -39.06 -20.34
C GLU A 317 -18.38 -38.46 -21.08
N ALA A 318 -18.37 -37.15 -21.36
CA ALA A 318 -19.44 -36.49 -22.12
C ALA A 318 -19.58 -37.03 -23.55
N LYS A 319 -18.46 -37.45 -24.18
CA LYS A 319 -18.46 -38.07 -25.51
C LYS A 319 -19.07 -39.48 -25.47
N LEU A 320 -18.75 -40.26 -24.44
CA LEU A 320 -19.33 -41.57 -24.19
C LEU A 320 -20.84 -41.50 -23.95
N ASP A 321 -21.30 -40.55 -23.13
CA ASP A 321 -22.73 -40.34 -22.85
C ASP A 321 -23.49 -39.91 -24.11
N SER A 322 -22.90 -39.03 -24.93
CA SER A 322 -23.49 -38.61 -26.20
C SER A 322 -23.56 -39.75 -27.22
N GLU A 323 -22.54 -40.60 -27.31
CA GLU A 323 -22.51 -41.76 -28.22
C GLU A 323 -23.48 -42.85 -27.75
N ALA A 324 -23.64 -43.04 -26.43
CA ALA A 324 -24.63 -43.95 -25.85
C ALA A 324 -26.08 -43.50 -26.13
N LEU A 325 -26.37 -42.20 -26.01
CA LEU A 325 -27.69 -41.63 -26.34
C LEU A 325 -28.06 -41.76 -27.82
N LEU A 326 -27.07 -41.73 -28.72
CA LEU A 326 -27.27 -41.92 -30.16
C LEU A 326 -27.48 -43.40 -30.52
N ALA A 327 -26.83 -44.32 -29.79
CA ALA A 327 -27.00 -45.76 -29.98
C ALA A 327 -28.42 -46.25 -29.60
N ASP A 328 -29.08 -45.59 -28.66
CA ASP A 328 -30.47 -45.89 -28.27
C ASP A 328 -31.53 -45.42 -29.32
N TYR A 329 -31.11 -44.69 -30.36
CA TYR A 329 -31.99 -44.12 -31.39
C TYR A 329 -31.86 -44.77 -32.78
N GLU A 330 -31.06 -45.84 -32.93
CA GLU A 330 -30.96 -46.60 -34.18
C GLU A 330 -32.19 -47.50 -34.40
N ASP A 331 -33.34 -46.92 -34.76
CA ASP A 331 -34.45 -47.71 -35.36
C ASP A 331 -35.38 -46.91 -36.28
N VAL A 332 -34.93 -45.76 -36.83
CA VAL A 332 -35.69 -45.03 -37.86
C VAL A 332 -34.92 -45.00 -39.18
N PRO A 333 -35.44 -45.61 -40.27
CA PRO A 333 -34.76 -45.59 -41.56
C PRO A 333 -34.91 -44.21 -42.18
N ASN A 334 -33.83 -43.41 -42.17
CA ASN A 334 -33.84 -42.07 -42.75
C ASN A 334 -33.27 -42.08 -44.18
N GLN A 335 -34.15 -41.82 -45.15
CA GLN A 335 -33.75 -41.37 -46.48
C GLN A 335 -33.37 -39.89 -46.40
N GLY A 336 -32.12 -39.57 -46.75
CA GLY A 336 -31.76 -38.23 -47.19
C GLY A 336 -31.61 -37.16 -46.10
N ALA A 337 -30.69 -37.38 -45.16
CA ALA A 337 -30.04 -36.26 -44.47
C ALA A 337 -28.58 -36.66 -44.23
N GLU A 338 -27.65 -36.05 -44.97
CA GLU A 338 -26.25 -35.95 -44.53
C GLU A 338 -26.29 -35.22 -43.19
N ALA A 339 -26.28 -36.00 -42.12
CA ALA A 339 -26.12 -35.50 -40.78
C ALA A 339 -24.71 -34.90 -40.66
N ALA A 340 -24.65 -33.57 -40.74
CA ALA A 340 -23.56 -32.85 -40.12
C ALA A 340 -23.56 -33.24 -38.63
N SER A 341 -22.63 -34.12 -38.25
CA SER A 341 -22.33 -34.43 -36.86
C SER A 341 -22.11 -33.10 -36.13
N PRO A 342 -22.79 -32.83 -35.00
CA PRO A 342 -22.49 -31.64 -34.23
C PRO A 342 -21.04 -31.74 -33.78
N ASP A 343 -20.24 -30.72 -34.08
CA ASP A 343 -18.86 -30.57 -33.61
C ASP A 343 -18.83 -30.71 -32.08
N ALA A 344 -18.72 -31.94 -31.58
CA ALA A 344 -18.53 -32.22 -30.17
C ALA A 344 -17.23 -31.54 -29.77
N VAL A 345 -17.34 -30.52 -28.91
CA VAL A 345 -16.22 -29.75 -28.39
C VAL A 345 -15.24 -30.71 -27.75
N LYS A 346 -14.16 -31.03 -28.46
CA LYS A 346 -13.07 -31.85 -27.95
C LYS A 346 -12.23 -30.96 -27.03
N PHE A 347 -12.38 -31.12 -25.71
CA PHE A 347 -11.50 -30.46 -24.73
C PHE A 347 -10.16 -31.20 -24.66
N ILE A 348 -9.44 -31.23 -25.78
CA ILE A 348 -8.13 -31.84 -25.88
C ILE A 348 -7.07 -30.76 -25.63
N PRO A 349 -6.25 -30.90 -24.59
CA PRO A 349 -5.16 -29.96 -24.32
C PRO A 349 -4.17 -29.92 -25.49
N TYR A 350 -3.67 -28.73 -25.80
CA TYR A 350 -2.65 -28.57 -26.81
C TYR A 350 -1.30 -29.07 -26.29
N ALA A 351 -0.58 -29.81 -27.13
CA ALA A 351 0.75 -30.30 -26.80
C ALA A 351 1.69 -29.13 -26.44
N PRO A 352 2.57 -29.26 -25.42
CA PRO A 352 3.52 -28.22 -25.02
C PRO A 352 4.70 -28.13 -26.02
N THR A 353 4.38 -27.85 -27.28
CA THR A 353 5.32 -27.74 -28.40
C THR A 353 4.92 -26.55 -29.26
N VAL A 354 5.85 -26.02 -30.07
CA VAL A 354 5.56 -24.93 -31.02
C VAL A 354 4.45 -25.34 -31.99
N ILE A 355 4.41 -26.60 -32.43
CA ILE A 355 3.34 -27.15 -33.28
C ILE A 355 1.99 -27.13 -32.56
N GLY A 356 1.98 -27.47 -31.26
CA GLY A 356 0.78 -27.37 -30.42
C GLY A 356 0.27 -25.94 -30.31
N LEU A 357 1.16 -24.95 -30.17
CA LEU A 357 0.79 -23.53 -30.19
C LEU A 357 0.26 -23.07 -31.55
N MET A 358 0.81 -23.57 -32.66
CA MET A 358 0.30 -23.27 -34.01
C MET A 358 -1.12 -23.82 -34.21
N ASN A 359 -1.39 -25.03 -33.73
CA ASN A 359 -2.74 -25.61 -33.75
C ASN A 359 -3.70 -24.80 -32.88
N ALA A 360 -3.28 -24.44 -31.67
CA ALA A 360 -4.05 -23.57 -30.78
C ALA A 360 -4.35 -22.22 -31.41
N ARG A 361 -3.38 -21.62 -32.10
CA ARG A 361 -3.58 -20.37 -32.85
C ARG A 361 -4.68 -20.51 -33.89
N ARG A 362 -4.63 -21.57 -34.71
CA ARG A 362 -5.62 -21.82 -35.76
C ARG A 362 -7.02 -22.03 -35.18
N ASP A 363 -7.13 -22.77 -34.09
CA ASP A 363 -8.42 -23.03 -33.45
C ASP A 363 -8.94 -21.76 -32.74
N CYS A 364 -8.07 -20.98 -32.10
CA CYS A 364 -8.41 -19.65 -31.58
C CYS A 364 -8.95 -18.72 -32.69
N GLU A 365 -8.33 -18.71 -33.88
CA GLU A 365 -8.81 -17.95 -35.03
C GLU A 365 -10.21 -18.44 -35.49
N ARG A 366 -10.48 -19.75 -35.42
CA ARG A 366 -11.81 -20.31 -35.70
C ARG A 366 -12.86 -19.87 -34.68
N GLU A 367 -12.53 -19.86 -33.39
CA GLU A 367 -13.44 -19.37 -32.34
C GLU A 367 -13.79 -17.89 -32.54
N VAL A 368 -12.83 -17.06 -32.95
CA VAL A 368 -13.09 -15.66 -33.32
C VAL A 368 -14.06 -15.56 -34.50
N VAL A 369 -13.90 -16.40 -35.53
CA VAL A 369 -14.82 -16.44 -36.69
C VAL A 369 -16.23 -16.84 -36.27
N LYS A 370 -16.38 -17.81 -35.35
CA LYS A 370 -17.69 -18.20 -34.82
C LYS A 370 -18.40 -17.03 -34.13
N ILE A 371 -17.68 -16.22 -33.35
CA ILE A 371 -18.24 -15.02 -32.71
C ILE A 371 -18.73 -14.02 -33.75
N ILE A 372 -17.96 -13.78 -34.82
CA ILE A 372 -18.37 -12.88 -35.91
C ILE A 372 -19.64 -13.40 -36.59
N GLN A 373 -19.70 -14.70 -36.88
CA GLN A 373 -20.88 -15.34 -37.47
C GLN A 373 -22.10 -15.26 -36.54
N GLU A 374 -21.92 -15.39 -35.23
CA GLU A 374 -23.01 -15.25 -34.27
C GLU A 374 -23.56 -13.81 -34.27
N VAL A 375 -22.70 -12.80 -34.36
CA VAL A 375 -23.12 -11.40 -34.51
C VAL A 375 -23.88 -11.17 -35.82
N ASP A 376 -23.42 -11.75 -36.93
CA ASP A 376 -24.13 -11.68 -38.21
C ASP A 376 -25.50 -12.38 -38.14
N ASN A 377 -25.59 -13.51 -37.46
CA ASN A 377 -26.84 -14.23 -37.22
C ASN A 377 -27.80 -13.41 -36.33
N LEU A 378 -27.29 -12.72 -35.30
CA LEU A 378 -28.07 -11.80 -34.47
C LEU A 378 -28.57 -10.59 -35.26
N ALA A 379 -27.75 -10.06 -36.17
CA ALA A 379 -28.15 -8.97 -37.06
C ALA A 379 -29.24 -9.40 -38.06
N ALA A 380 -29.18 -10.64 -38.55
CA ALA A 380 -30.17 -11.18 -39.49
C ALA A 380 -31.51 -11.52 -38.81
N ASN A 381 -31.46 -12.25 -37.68
CA ASN A 381 -32.64 -12.75 -36.97
C ASN A 381 -32.46 -12.62 -35.45
N PRO A 382 -32.70 -11.43 -34.87
CA PRO A 382 -32.43 -11.21 -33.45
C PRO A 382 -33.38 -11.97 -32.52
N GLU A 383 -34.64 -12.19 -32.93
CA GLU A 383 -35.66 -12.85 -32.10
C GLU A 383 -35.34 -14.33 -31.82
N THR A 384 -34.76 -15.05 -32.78
CA THR A 384 -34.45 -16.47 -32.65
C THR A 384 -33.06 -16.70 -32.08
N ASN A 385 -32.10 -15.82 -32.39
CA ASN A 385 -30.68 -16.08 -32.13
C ASN A 385 -30.20 -15.48 -30.80
N ALA A 386 -30.95 -14.58 -30.16
CA ALA A 386 -30.56 -14.01 -28.88
C ALA A 386 -30.62 -15.00 -27.70
N THR A 387 -31.39 -16.08 -27.83
CA THR A 387 -31.56 -17.13 -26.80
C THR A 387 -30.76 -18.39 -27.07
N VAL A 388 -30.09 -18.49 -28.22
CA VAL A 388 -29.28 -19.64 -28.60
C VAL A 388 -27.99 -19.64 -27.78
N ALA A 389 -27.57 -20.82 -27.34
CA ALA A 389 -26.31 -20.98 -26.62
C ALA A 389 -25.11 -20.56 -27.51
N PRO A 390 -24.04 -19.99 -26.92
CA PRO A 390 -22.82 -19.66 -27.67
C PRO A 390 -22.31 -20.86 -28.46
N ALA A 391 -22.02 -20.63 -29.74
CA ALA A 391 -21.40 -21.64 -30.59
C ALA A 391 -19.88 -21.74 -30.37
N HIS A 392 -19.28 -20.69 -29.82
CA HIS A 392 -17.86 -20.65 -29.48
C HIS A 392 -17.59 -21.21 -28.08
N LEU A 393 -16.38 -21.71 -27.88
CA LEU A 393 -15.90 -22.13 -26.56
C LEU A 393 -15.71 -20.90 -25.66
N ASN A 394 -15.93 -21.04 -24.36
CA ASN A 394 -15.62 -19.96 -23.41
C ASN A 394 -14.10 -19.66 -23.41
N PRO A 395 -13.66 -18.39 -23.53
CA PRO A 395 -12.23 -18.04 -23.59
C PRO A 395 -11.42 -18.51 -22.37
N ALA A 396 -12.01 -18.51 -21.18
CA ALA A 396 -11.35 -18.99 -19.97
C ALA A 396 -11.07 -20.50 -20.05
N VAL A 397 -12.02 -21.27 -20.59
CA VAL A 397 -11.82 -22.71 -20.82
C VAL A 397 -10.78 -22.94 -21.91
N PHE A 398 -10.79 -22.15 -22.99
CA PHE A 398 -9.75 -22.22 -24.02
C PHE A 398 -8.34 -21.98 -23.46
N ARG A 399 -8.18 -21.02 -22.52
CA ARG A 399 -6.89 -20.77 -21.83
C ARG A 399 -6.38 -21.98 -21.05
N LEU A 400 -7.27 -22.81 -20.50
CA LEU A 400 -6.87 -24.02 -19.77
C LEU A 400 -6.32 -25.10 -20.71
N LEU A 401 -6.72 -25.10 -21.98
CA LEU A 401 -6.22 -26.02 -23.00
C LEU A 401 -4.82 -25.63 -23.49
N LEU A 402 -4.40 -24.37 -23.32
CA LEU A 402 -3.09 -23.88 -23.74
C LEU A 402 -1.96 -24.35 -22.81
N PRO A 403 -0.77 -24.66 -23.34
CA PRO A 403 0.37 -24.99 -22.51
C PRO A 403 0.80 -23.80 -21.65
N ARG A 404 1.36 -24.09 -20.48
CA ARG A 404 1.90 -23.08 -19.57
C ARG A 404 3.24 -22.57 -20.10
N ILE A 405 3.34 -21.24 -20.21
CA ILE A 405 4.57 -20.56 -20.63
C ILE A 405 5.41 -20.28 -19.39
N VAL A 406 6.66 -20.73 -19.41
CA VAL A 406 7.63 -20.55 -18.32
C VAL A 406 8.77 -19.68 -18.85
N ASP A 407 8.86 -18.45 -18.34
CA ASP A 407 9.98 -17.55 -18.62
C ASP A 407 11.23 -18.02 -17.87
N LEU A 408 12.22 -18.51 -18.63
CA LEU A 408 13.45 -19.07 -18.08
C LEU A 408 14.31 -18.00 -17.41
N SER A 409 14.31 -16.77 -17.95
CA SER A 409 15.07 -15.65 -17.39
C SER A 409 14.49 -15.18 -16.05
N LYS A 410 13.17 -15.24 -15.91
CA LYS A 410 12.48 -14.88 -14.66
C LYS A 410 12.69 -15.96 -13.61
N GLN A 411 12.66 -17.23 -13.99
CA GLN A 411 12.97 -18.34 -13.08
C GLN A 411 14.41 -18.26 -12.56
N GLN A 412 15.39 -17.99 -13.43
CA GLN A 412 16.78 -17.80 -13.02
C GLN A 412 16.93 -16.66 -12.02
N ARG A 413 16.35 -15.48 -12.32
CA ARG A 413 16.36 -14.34 -11.38
C ARG A 413 15.68 -14.64 -10.05
N GLN A 414 14.61 -15.45 -10.06
CA GLN A 414 13.94 -15.86 -8.83
C GLN A 414 14.80 -16.83 -8.00
N LEU A 415 15.50 -17.74 -8.67
CA LEU A 415 16.43 -18.66 -8.03
C LEU A 415 17.61 -17.90 -7.41
N GLU A 416 18.25 -17.01 -8.18
CA GLU A 416 19.32 -16.12 -7.70
C GLU A 416 18.87 -15.29 -6.50
N ARG A 417 17.67 -14.68 -6.56
CA ARG A 417 17.13 -13.90 -5.44
C ARG A 417 16.82 -14.76 -4.21
N ALA A 418 16.41 -16.01 -4.40
CA ALA A 418 16.19 -16.95 -3.29
C ALA A 418 17.52 -17.36 -2.64
N GLU A 419 18.55 -17.62 -3.44
CA GLU A 419 19.92 -17.88 -2.96
C GLU A 419 20.50 -16.66 -2.23
N GLU A 420 20.34 -15.45 -2.78
CA GLU A 420 20.74 -14.20 -2.11
C GLU A 420 20.02 -14.02 -0.77
N LEU A 421 18.72 -14.31 -0.71
CA LEU A 421 17.95 -14.21 0.52
C LEU A 421 18.42 -15.20 1.58
N GLU A 422 18.72 -16.45 1.19
CA GLU A 422 19.25 -17.44 2.14
C GLU A 422 20.67 -17.08 2.60
N ASN A 423 21.53 -16.59 1.69
CA ASN A 423 22.85 -16.07 2.04
C ASN A 423 22.76 -14.88 3.02
N ALA A 424 21.82 -13.96 2.80
CA ALA A 424 21.57 -12.85 3.71
C ALA A 424 21.06 -13.33 5.08
N ARG A 425 20.23 -14.38 5.10
CA ARG A 425 19.75 -15.00 6.35
C ARG A 425 20.90 -15.61 7.15
N LEU A 426 21.80 -16.35 6.49
CA LEU A 426 23.00 -16.93 7.11
C LEU A 426 23.96 -15.84 7.62
N ALA A 427 24.18 -14.79 6.83
CA ALA A 427 25.01 -13.65 7.25
C ALA A 427 24.43 -12.92 8.47
N SER A 428 23.11 -12.69 8.50
CA SER A 428 22.41 -12.09 9.63
C SER A 428 22.55 -12.93 10.91
N ALA A 429 22.46 -14.26 10.79
CA ALA A 429 22.69 -15.17 11.92
C ALA A 429 24.13 -15.08 12.46
N ALA A 430 25.13 -15.03 11.58
CA ALA A 430 26.54 -14.88 11.96
C ALA A 430 26.83 -13.53 12.65
N ILE A 431 26.22 -12.44 12.16
CA ILE A 431 26.33 -11.11 12.81
C ILE A 431 25.72 -11.15 14.22
N LYS A 432 24.55 -11.77 14.39
CA LYS A 432 23.92 -11.94 15.71
C LYS A 432 24.82 -12.72 16.67
N GLN A 433 25.49 -13.78 16.19
CA GLN A 433 26.40 -14.55 17.03
C GLN A 433 27.60 -13.70 17.50
N ARG A 434 28.26 -12.99 16.58
CA ARG A 434 29.37 -12.07 16.94
C ARG A 434 28.94 -10.96 17.88
N PHE A 435 27.73 -10.42 17.70
CA PHE A 435 27.18 -9.42 18.61
C PHE A 435 27.05 -9.95 20.04
N ASN A 436 26.55 -11.18 20.21
CA ASN A 436 26.44 -11.81 21.52
C ASN A 436 27.82 -12.07 22.17
N GLU A 437 28.81 -12.48 21.39
CA GLU A 437 30.19 -12.66 21.87
C GLU A 437 30.79 -11.34 22.37
N LEU A 438 30.61 -10.25 21.61
CA LEU A 438 31.09 -8.92 22.00
C LEU A 438 30.38 -8.40 23.26
N GLU A 439 29.08 -8.65 23.42
CA GLU A 439 28.35 -8.29 24.65
C GLU A 439 28.86 -9.06 25.87
N MET A 440 29.28 -10.33 25.71
CA MET A 440 29.95 -11.05 26.80
C MET A 440 31.30 -10.42 27.17
N VAL A 441 32.14 -10.12 26.18
CA VAL A 441 33.45 -9.50 26.40
C VAL A 441 33.32 -8.14 27.10
N LYS A 442 32.36 -7.32 26.66
CA LYS A 442 32.05 -6.02 27.28
C LYS A 442 31.67 -6.15 28.75
N LYS A 443 30.84 -7.13 29.11
CA LYS A 443 30.45 -7.37 30.52
C LYS A 443 31.66 -7.71 31.41
N VAL A 444 32.60 -8.48 30.89
CA VAL A 444 33.84 -8.83 31.61
C VAL A 444 34.67 -7.56 31.86
N LEU A 445 34.94 -6.78 30.81
CA LEU A 445 35.73 -5.54 30.91
C LEU A 445 35.13 -4.51 31.88
N VAL A 446 33.81 -4.33 31.87
CA VAL A 446 33.13 -3.42 32.81
C VAL A 446 33.34 -3.84 34.25
N ARG A 447 33.27 -5.14 34.53
CA ARG A 447 33.50 -5.68 35.88
C ARG A 447 34.93 -5.42 36.36
N ASP A 448 35.91 -5.64 35.49
CA ASP A 448 37.33 -5.43 35.83
C ASP A 448 37.64 -3.94 36.10
N LEU A 449 36.99 -3.04 35.36
CA LEU A 449 37.09 -1.60 35.56
C LEU A 449 36.54 -1.16 36.94
N GLU A 450 35.37 -1.71 37.33
CA GLU A 450 34.76 -1.39 38.63
C GLU A 450 35.61 -1.86 39.82
N VAL A 451 36.24 -3.03 39.71
CA VAL A 451 37.16 -3.55 40.74
C VAL A 451 38.37 -2.62 40.90
N SER A 452 38.94 -2.17 39.79
CA SER A 452 40.12 -1.29 39.80
C SER A 452 39.81 0.09 40.38
N LYS A 453 38.62 0.65 40.10
CA LYS A 453 38.21 1.96 40.62
C LYS A 453 38.09 1.98 42.15
N ARG A 454 37.61 0.91 42.77
CA ARG A 454 37.46 0.81 44.24
C ARG A 454 38.77 0.79 45.01
N GLN A 455 39.90 0.51 44.36
CA GLN A 455 41.21 0.39 45.02
C GLN A 455 41.98 1.72 45.11
N LEU A 456 41.54 2.79 44.42
CA LEU A 456 42.36 3.97 44.15
C LEU A 456 41.88 5.29 44.80
N GLU A 457 40.73 5.35 45.47
CA GLU A 457 40.20 6.60 46.04
C GLU A 457 40.32 6.64 47.59
N PRO A 458 40.91 7.69 48.20
CA PRO A 458 40.90 7.87 49.66
C PRO A 458 39.48 8.13 50.19
N TYR A 459 39.20 7.70 51.42
CA TYR A 459 37.86 7.77 52.03
C TYR A 459 37.44 9.23 52.31
N HIS A 460 36.33 9.69 51.69
CA HIS A 460 35.76 11.03 51.88
C HIS A 460 34.60 11.01 52.89
N GLY A 461 34.89 10.54 54.11
CA GLY A 461 33.90 10.50 55.19
C GLY A 461 33.50 11.86 55.72
N TRP A 462 32.55 11.88 56.65
CA TRP A 462 32.32 13.03 57.52
C TRP A 462 33.22 12.92 58.77
N THR A 463 33.76 14.05 59.23
CA THR A 463 34.53 14.18 60.47
C THR A 463 33.89 15.27 61.35
N PRO A 464 33.73 15.06 62.66
CA PRO A 464 33.14 16.05 63.57
C PRO A 464 34.05 17.25 63.83
N VAL A 465 35.35 17.12 63.55
CA VAL A 465 36.37 18.16 63.81
C VAL A 465 37.28 18.36 62.58
N PRO A 466 37.87 19.54 62.42
CA PRO A 466 38.90 19.77 61.40
C PRO A 466 40.09 18.81 61.57
N LEU A 467 40.63 18.33 60.45
CA LEU A 467 41.75 17.39 60.48
C LEU A 467 43.05 18.07 60.94
N GLY A 468 43.83 17.39 61.76
CA GLY A 468 45.12 17.85 62.29
C GLY A 468 45.03 18.91 63.37
N CYS A 469 43.83 19.21 63.87
CA CYS A 469 43.64 20.11 65.00
C CYS A 469 43.64 19.34 66.33
N PRO A 470 44.31 19.85 67.37
CA PRO A 470 44.21 19.28 68.71
C PRO A 470 42.78 19.37 69.26
N ILE A 471 42.32 18.27 69.87
CA ILE A 471 41.00 18.06 70.41
C ILE A 471 41.06 17.34 71.76
N ARG A 472 39.99 17.46 72.53
CA ARG A 472 39.64 16.58 73.66
C ARG A 472 38.53 15.64 73.24
N ILE A 473 38.61 14.39 73.69
CA ILE A 473 37.57 13.39 73.45
C ILE A 473 36.89 13.11 74.78
N VAL A 474 35.69 13.66 74.97
CA VAL A 474 34.95 13.61 76.24
C VAL A 474 33.85 12.57 76.15
N ASN A 475 33.79 11.65 77.11
CA ASN A 475 32.71 10.67 77.18
C ASN A 475 31.45 11.32 77.77
N VAL A 476 30.29 11.12 77.13
CA VAL A 476 29.04 11.74 77.58
C VAL A 476 28.55 11.13 78.90
N ALA A 477 28.77 9.83 79.14
CA ALA A 477 28.23 9.15 80.32
C ALA A 477 28.93 9.55 81.63
N THR A 478 30.24 9.81 81.59
CA THR A 478 31.05 10.13 82.78
C THR A 478 31.56 11.57 82.81
N THR A 479 31.32 12.35 81.76
CA THR A 479 31.89 13.69 81.53
C THR A 479 33.42 13.77 81.68
N ARG A 480 34.10 12.61 81.57
CA ARG A 480 35.55 12.49 81.68
C ARG A 480 36.19 12.52 80.32
N THR A 481 37.44 12.99 80.27
CA THR A 481 38.21 13.09 79.04
C THR A 481 39.06 11.85 78.87
N MET A 482 39.20 11.40 77.63
CA MET A 482 40.17 10.39 77.24
C MET A 482 41.57 10.88 77.60
N ASP A 483 42.33 10.06 78.31
CA ASP A 483 43.65 10.36 78.84
C ASP A 483 44.61 9.22 78.48
N TYR A 484 45.76 9.60 77.96
CA TYR A 484 46.88 8.70 77.72
C TYR A 484 48.09 9.18 78.53
N ASP A 485 48.25 8.60 79.72
CA ASP A 485 49.39 8.89 80.61
C ASP A 485 50.71 8.39 80.01
N PHE A 486 51.32 9.25 79.19
CA PHE A 486 52.61 9.01 78.57
C PHE A 486 53.77 9.14 79.57
N THR A 487 53.55 9.84 80.69
CA THR A 487 54.61 10.30 81.59
C THR A 487 54.99 9.32 82.70
N ASN A 488 54.12 8.37 83.04
CA ASN A 488 54.31 7.51 84.20
C ASN A 488 55.12 6.25 83.83
N SER A 489 56.43 6.31 84.07
CA SER A 489 57.45 5.37 83.56
C SER A 489 57.48 3.99 84.27
N TYR A 490 56.45 3.62 85.03
CA TYR A 490 56.42 2.38 85.82
C TYR A 490 55.26 1.46 85.41
N GLY A 491 55.28 1.01 84.16
CA GLY A 491 54.50 -0.13 83.66
C GLY A 491 54.32 -0.11 82.14
N PRO A 492 54.30 -1.27 81.44
CA PRO A 492 54.07 -1.36 79.98
C PRO A 492 52.61 -1.12 79.58
N SER A 493 51.84 -0.41 80.40
CA SER A 493 50.42 -0.17 80.18
C SER A 493 50.26 0.98 79.16
N PHE A 494 50.15 0.64 77.88
CA PHE A 494 49.73 1.57 76.82
C PHE A 494 48.22 1.82 76.81
N ASP A 495 47.55 1.44 77.90
CA ASP A 495 46.11 1.46 78.04
C ASP A 495 45.58 2.89 78.05
N LEU A 496 44.60 3.11 77.17
CA LEU A 496 43.83 4.34 77.13
C LEU A 496 42.75 4.30 78.20
N HIS A 497 42.63 5.35 79.00
CA HIS A 497 41.63 5.45 80.05
C HIS A 497 40.92 6.80 80.02
N THR A 498 39.90 6.98 80.85
CA THR A 498 39.26 8.28 81.07
C THR A 498 39.64 8.83 82.43
N TRP A 499 39.85 10.15 82.47
CA TRP A 499 40.23 10.90 83.66
C TRP A 499 39.44 12.20 83.75
N ASP A 500 39.33 12.74 84.96
CA ASP A 500 38.79 14.07 85.16
C ASP A 500 39.56 15.07 84.30
N TRP A 501 38.84 16.04 83.77
CA TRP A 501 39.45 17.08 82.97
C TRP A 501 40.50 17.82 83.79
N GLN A 502 41.70 17.96 83.23
CA GLN A 502 42.78 18.74 83.81
C GLN A 502 43.21 19.83 82.84
N GLN A 503 43.11 21.09 83.27
CA GLN A 503 43.54 22.23 82.47
C GLN A 503 45.03 22.12 82.15
N GLY A 504 45.39 22.26 80.87
CA GLY A 504 46.77 22.19 80.41
C GLY A 504 47.40 20.78 80.39
N ASN A 505 46.64 19.71 80.68
CA ASN A 505 47.20 18.36 80.64
C ASN A 505 47.34 17.83 79.20
N SER A 506 48.58 17.77 78.71
CA SER A 506 48.90 17.28 77.36
C SER A 506 48.53 15.81 77.12
N ASN A 507 48.33 14.99 78.16
CA ASN A 507 47.91 13.59 78.03
C ASN A 507 46.45 13.46 77.51
N GLN A 508 45.69 14.55 77.54
CA GLN A 508 44.31 14.62 77.08
C GLN A 508 44.18 15.22 75.67
N GLN A 509 45.31 15.46 74.97
CA GLN A 509 45.36 16.06 73.64
C GLN A 509 45.43 14.99 72.54
N PHE A 510 44.39 14.94 71.70
CA PHE A 510 44.32 14.08 70.53
C PHE A 510 44.12 14.91 69.26
N GLU A 511 44.29 14.32 68.08
CA GLU A 511 43.95 14.93 66.81
C GLU A 511 43.42 13.86 65.85
N VAL A 512 42.55 14.27 64.93
CA VAL A 512 42.02 13.39 63.87
C VAL A 512 42.75 13.73 62.58
N ILE A 513 43.37 12.75 61.91
CA ILE A 513 44.08 12.95 60.64
C ILE A 513 43.48 12.11 59.52
N SER A 514 43.71 12.51 58.27
CA SER A 514 43.27 11.75 57.08
C SER A 514 43.92 10.37 57.05
N GLY A 515 43.11 9.32 56.93
CA GLY A 515 43.61 7.95 56.79
C GLY A 515 43.40 7.38 55.38
N ASP A 516 43.51 6.05 55.26
CA ASP A 516 43.37 5.29 54.02
C ASP A 516 41.88 5.04 53.66
N ALA A 517 41.61 4.10 52.75
CA ALA A 517 40.25 3.69 52.38
C ALA A 517 39.40 3.17 53.57
N LYS A 518 39.97 3.05 54.78
CA LYS A 518 39.34 2.51 55.98
C LYS A 518 38.91 3.58 56.99
N GLY A 519 39.11 4.87 56.72
CA GLY A 519 38.65 5.95 57.59
C GLY A 519 39.77 6.90 58.05
N TYR A 520 39.55 7.58 59.18
CA TYR A 520 40.46 8.54 59.80
C TYR A 520 41.34 7.90 60.87
N TYR A 521 42.49 8.50 61.17
CA TYR A 521 43.31 8.06 62.30
C TYR A 521 43.17 9.03 63.47
N ILE A 522 43.07 8.51 64.69
CA ILE A 522 43.10 9.31 65.93
C ILE A 522 44.51 9.19 66.51
N ARG A 523 45.20 10.31 66.66
CA ARG A 523 46.59 10.37 67.12
C ARG A 523 46.67 11.16 68.42
N HIS A 524 47.45 10.69 69.38
CA HIS A 524 47.77 11.45 70.57
C HIS A 524 48.87 12.48 70.25
N VAL A 525 48.64 13.75 70.56
CA VAL A 525 49.45 14.87 70.07
C VAL A 525 50.88 14.81 70.61
N LEU A 526 51.06 14.57 71.92
CA LEU A 526 52.38 14.60 72.55
C LEU A 526 53.25 13.39 72.17
N SER A 527 52.65 12.19 72.07
CA SER A 527 53.41 10.95 71.81
C SER A 527 53.53 10.61 70.32
N GLY A 528 52.68 11.20 69.47
CA GLY A 528 52.58 10.87 68.05
C GLY A 528 52.00 9.48 67.75
N ARG A 529 51.52 8.76 68.78
CA ARG A 529 50.99 7.41 68.65
C ARG A 529 49.50 7.40 68.29
N TYR A 530 49.09 6.36 67.60
CA TYR A 530 47.74 6.16 67.12
C TYR A 530 46.92 5.32 68.08
N LEU A 531 45.67 5.74 68.27
CA LEU A 531 44.67 4.92 68.91
C LEU A 531 44.46 3.64 68.10
N THR A 532 44.64 2.48 68.74
CA THR A 532 44.63 1.18 68.06
C THR A 532 43.94 0.14 68.93
N PRO A 533 43.14 -0.77 68.35
CA PRO A 533 42.61 -1.91 69.10
C PRO A 533 43.74 -2.86 69.50
N ALA A 534 43.80 -3.18 70.79
CA ALA A 534 44.77 -4.05 71.43
C ALA A 534 44.22 -5.48 71.59
N ARG A 535 44.48 -6.11 72.74
CA ARG A 535 43.99 -7.45 73.07
C ARG A 535 42.50 -7.42 73.42
N SER A 536 41.78 -8.46 73.01
CA SER A 536 40.42 -8.71 73.47
C SER A 536 40.40 -9.02 74.97
N GLY A 537 39.58 -8.27 75.71
CA GLY A 537 39.25 -8.49 77.11
C GLY A 537 37.82 -9.00 77.30
N GLU A 538 37.40 -9.09 78.56
CA GLU A 538 36.05 -9.54 78.95
C GLU A 538 34.95 -8.59 78.44
N PHE A 539 35.24 -7.29 78.34
CA PHE A 539 34.27 -6.23 78.00
C PHE A 539 34.35 -5.74 76.55
N GLY A 540 35.27 -6.29 75.75
CA GLY A 540 35.51 -5.84 74.38
C GLY A 540 36.99 -5.81 74.04
N VAL A 541 37.36 -5.13 72.96
CA VAL A 541 38.76 -4.96 72.56
C VAL A 541 39.33 -3.74 73.26
N TYR A 542 40.31 -3.89 74.15
CA TYR A 542 40.91 -2.73 74.80
C TYR A 542 41.58 -1.81 73.78
N MET A 543 41.53 -0.51 74.02
CA MET A 543 42.20 0.47 73.18
C MET A 543 43.55 0.87 73.78
N GLU A 544 44.57 0.93 72.93
CA GLU A 544 45.93 1.34 73.31
C GLU A 544 46.49 2.39 72.35
N ALA A 545 47.56 3.06 72.78
CA ALA A 545 48.36 3.92 71.90
C ALA A 545 49.51 3.12 71.26
N SER A 546 49.52 3.00 69.94
CA SER A 546 50.48 2.21 69.15
C SER A 546 51.10 3.01 68.00
N ASP A 547 52.22 2.55 67.45
CA ASP A 547 52.86 3.17 66.28
C ASP A 547 52.16 2.79 64.95
N ILE A 548 51.22 1.84 64.99
CA ILE A 548 50.48 1.36 63.82
C ILE A 548 49.13 2.09 63.74
N PRO A 549 48.84 2.85 62.67
CA PRO A 549 47.56 3.54 62.56
C PRO A 549 46.41 2.56 62.33
N PHE A 550 45.28 2.82 62.99
CA PHE A 550 44.03 2.11 62.77
C PHE A 550 42.94 3.09 62.33
N GLY A 551 42.24 2.75 61.25
CA GLY A 551 41.16 3.58 60.69
C GLY A 551 39.92 3.59 61.57
N PHE A 552 39.31 4.75 61.73
CA PHE A 552 38.04 4.98 62.43
C PHE A 552 37.07 5.74 61.52
N THR A 553 35.78 5.50 61.69
CA THR A 553 34.73 6.27 61.03
C THR A 553 33.83 6.93 62.06
N PHE A 554 33.29 8.10 61.74
CA PHE A 554 32.44 8.86 62.65
C PHE A 554 31.00 8.85 62.16
N SER A 555 30.04 8.71 63.07
CA SER A 555 28.63 8.97 62.77
C SER A 555 28.07 10.02 63.71
N ARG A 556 27.30 10.95 63.14
CA ARG A 556 26.62 12.02 63.88
C ARG A 556 25.40 11.47 64.60
N LEU A 557 25.22 11.83 65.87
CA LEU A 557 23.96 11.66 66.60
C LEU A 557 23.15 12.95 66.49
N ASP A 558 21.82 12.83 66.49
CA ASP A 558 20.90 13.95 66.20
C ASP A 558 20.92 15.09 67.26
N THR A 559 21.53 14.85 68.42
CA THR A 559 21.63 15.78 69.54
C THR A 559 23.06 16.33 69.71
N ASP A 560 23.21 17.66 69.75
CA ASP A 560 24.36 18.47 70.20
C ASP A 560 25.77 17.88 70.03
N ASN A 561 26.32 17.91 68.81
CA ASN A 561 27.73 17.57 68.48
C ASN A 561 28.21 16.19 68.98
N LEU A 562 27.31 15.31 69.38
CA LEU A 562 27.62 13.97 69.83
C LEU A 562 28.00 13.09 68.64
N THR A 563 29.06 12.32 68.82
CA THR A 563 29.64 11.47 67.79
C THR A 563 29.84 10.06 68.33
N MET A 564 29.48 9.07 67.52
CA MET A 564 29.92 7.69 67.73
C MET A 564 31.20 7.47 66.93
N ILE A 565 32.21 6.88 67.57
CA ILE A 565 33.49 6.54 66.93
C ILE A 565 33.48 5.04 66.66
N HIS A 566 33.52 4.65 65.39
CA HIS A 566 33.47 3.26 64.93
C HIS A 566 34.84 2.79 64.47
N LEU A 567 35.12 1.50 64.64
CA LEU A 567 36.33 0.88 64.11
C LEU A 567 36.19 0.71 62.59
N GLY A 568 37.09 1.29 61.81
CA GLY A 568 36.95 1.43 60.36
C GLY A 568 36.98 0.11 59.55
N LYS A 569 37.63 -0.95 60.07
CA LYS A 569 37.56 -2.30 59.47
C LYS A 569 36.31 -3.08 59.87
N SER A 570 35.66 -2.67 60.95
CA SER A 570 34.58 -3.40 61.62
C SER A 570 33.61 -2.38 62.23
N PRO A 571 32.81 -1.68 61.40
CA PRO A 571 31.95 -0.58 61.84
C PRO A 571 30.85 -1.01 62.83
N GLU A 572 30.66 -2.30 63.03
CA GLU A 572 29.82 -2.86 64.08
C GLU A 572 30.40 -2.69 65.51
N TYR A 573 31.67 -2.28 65.64
CA TYR A 573 32.31 -1.97 66.92
C TYR A 573 32.44 -0.46 67.13
N THR A 574 31.97 0.01 68.29
CA THR A 574 32.04 1.40 68.74
C THR A 574 33.01 1.56 69.91
N LEU A 575 33.66 2.71 70.01
CA LEU A 575 34.42 3.07 71.21
C LEU A 575 33.45 3.31 72.37
N SER A 576 33.75 2.68 73.50
CA SER A 576 32.94 2.63 74.71
C SER A 576 33.82 2.62 75.97
N LEU A 577 33.19 2.69 77.14
CA LEU A 577 33.85 2.52 78.43
C LEU A 577 33.71 1.08 78.92
N GLU A 578 34.77 0.52 79.51
CA GLU A 578 34.80 -0.86 80.03
C GLU A 578 33.67 -1.13 81.04
N ARG A 579 33.33 -0.14 81.86
CA ARG A 579 32.26 -0.24 82.87
C ARG A 579 31.65 1.12 83.17
N TRP A 580 30.37 1.12 83.54
CA TRP A 580 29.65 2.31 84.00
C TRP A 580 29.92 2.57 85.48
N LYS A 581 31.08 3.16 85.77
CA LYS A 581 31.44 3.65 87.10
C LYS A 581 31.88 5.10 86.97
N ASP A 582 31.63 5.93 87.97
CA ASP A 582 32.10 7.31 87.96
C ASP A 582 33.45 7.43 88.71
N ASP A 583 34.44 6.63 88.28
CA ASP A 583 35.81 6.68 88.81
C ASP A 583 36.84 7.03 87.72
N ASN A 584 37.93 7.68 88.12
CA ASN A 584 39.10 7.88 87.27
C ASN A 584 39.77 6.54 86.89
N GLY A 585 40.37 6.49 85.70
CA GLY A 585 41.14 5.32 85.23
C GLY A 585 40.29 4.22 84.57
N ILE A 586 39.09 4.54 84.07
CA ILE A 586 38.25 3.58 83.35
C ILE A 586 38.79 3.38 81.94
N LYS A 587 39.01 2.12 81.55
CA LYS A 587 39.57 1.80 80.24
C LYS A 587 38.59 2.07 79.11
N VAL A 588 39.13 2.50 77.97
CA VAL A 588 38.38 2.63 76.72
C VAL A 588 38.46 1.31 75.96
N VAL A 589 37.31 0.83 75.48
CA VAL A 589 37.18 -0.45 74.76
C VAL A 589 36.40 -0.27 73.47
N GLY A 590 36.70 -1.06 72.45
CA GLY A 590 35.84 -1.28 71.29
C GLY A 590 34.84 -2.41 71.59
N CYS A 591 33.55 -2.11 71.68
CA CYS A 591 32.49 -3.08 71.95
C CYS A 591 31.53 -3.18 70.76
N LYS A 592 30.88 -4.34 70.58
CA LYS A 592 29.94 -4.54 69.49
C LYS A 592 28.56 -4.02 69.92
N GLN A 593 28.12 -2.91 69.32
CA GLN A 593 26.79 -2.29 69.49
C GLN A 593 26.28 -2.22 70.95
N ALA A 594 26.86 -1.32 71.74
CA ALA A 594 26.08 -0.65 72.76
C ALA A 594 25.62 0.69 72.14
N GLU A 595 24.31 0.92 72.02
CA GLU A 595 23.75 2.23 71.67
C GLU A 595 23.48 3.01 72.97
N GLY A 596 24.42 2.92 73.91
CA GLY A 596 24.30 3.52 75.23
C GLY A 596 24.99 4.87 75.28
N VAL A 597 24.74 5.62 76.37
CA VAL A 597 25.40 6.90 76.62
C VAL A 597 26.94 6.74 76.74
N CYS A 598 27.42 5.54 77.11
CA CYS A 598 28.85 5.23 77.23
C CYS A 598 29.59 5.21 75.88
N ASP A 599 28.88 5.07 74.77
CA ASP A 599 29.42 4.97 73.41
C ASP A 599 29.45 6.33 72.70
N GLN A 600 28.86 7.33 73.34
CA GLN A 600 28.72 8.68 72.82
C GLN A 600 29.89 9.54 73.29
N TRP A 601 30.53 10.21 72.33
CA TRP A 601 31.68 11.05 72.57
C TRP A 601 31.44 12.45 72.04
N LEU A 602 31.90 13.44 72.80
CA LEU A 602 31.97 14.82 72.37
C LEU A 602 33.43 15.15 72.03
N LEU A 603 33.68 15.49 70.77
CA LEU A 603 35.00 15.92 70.31
C LEU A 603 35.04 17.45 70.37
N GLN A 604 35.74 17.98 71.37
CA GLN A 604 35.87 19.41 71.59
C GLN A 604 37.21 19.89 71.07
N MET A 605 37.24 21.08 70.46
CA MET A 605 38.51 21.72 70.11
C MET A 605 39.33 21.95 71.38
N TRP A 606 40.64 21.74 71.30
CA TRP A 606 41.53 22.12 72.39
C TRP A 606 41.66 23.65 72.39
N GLU A 607 40.82 24.32 73.18
CA GLU A 607 40.93 25.75 73.40
C GLU A 607 41.93 26.00 74.54
N ASP A 608 43.00 26.74 74.22
CA ASP A 608 43.86 27.36 75.24
C ASP A 608 43.06 28.52 75.86
N GLU A 609 42.30 28.26 76.93
CA GLU A 609 41.74 29.33 77.75
C GLU A 609 42.88 29.99 78.57
N GLU A 610 43.69 30.80 77.90
CA GLU A 610 44.05 32.13 78.40
C GLU A 610 43.18 33.16 77.64
N LEU A 611 42.02 33.46 78.22
CA LEU A 611 41.37 34.76 78.12
C LEU A 611 41.11 35.27 79.54
#